data_AF-A0A0M9GBW7-F1
#
_entry.id   AF-A0A0M9GBW7-F1
#
_cell.length_a   1.000
_cell.length_b   1.000
_cell.length_c   1.000
_cell.angle_alpha   90.00
_cell.angle_beta   90.00
_cell.angle_gamma   90.00
#
_symmetry.space_group_name_H-M   'P 1'
#
loop_
_entity.id
_entity.type
_entity.pdbx_description
1 polymer ?
#
loop_
_entity_poly.entity_id
_entity_poly.type
_entity_poly.pdbx_seq_one_letter_code
_entity_poly.pdbx_strand_id
1 'polypeptide(L)'
;MTKFYYQIKGRRPAKNEYDEDEWAWPPVFSGLVEAEDRKGARAGVEQEYERKFPMAVLRKDMAKHDYLLLIQEIGERDTYLLSRFEDRACKECGKVFKLIDKYNDPYTETKSHDYCAEACQKAAVGRELSEYHLASEGRSPPVIYQVRQKSTGRVYVGQTTQPFTLRWWQHLSKPSECKFHTALKATDITDWDFSVLEVIVYPGECKDRAAYITQREAYWVDTLSAVDTGFNTVRPSAATAHAAQAVLL
;
A
#
# COMPACT_ATOMS: atom_id res chain seq x y z
N MET A 1 -32.49 -4.24 -21.91
CA MET A 1 -31.73 -5.38 -22.49
C MET A 1 -31.02 -6.08 -21.36
N THR A 2 -30.93 -7.40 -21.42
CA THR A 2 -30.27 -8.20 -20.39
C THR A 2 -28.78 -8.30 -20.68
N LYS A 3 -27.96 -8.25 -19.63
CA LYS A 3 -26.51 -8.37 -19.73
C LYS A 3 -26.10 -9.84 -19.69
N PHE A 4 -25.30 -10.26 -20.67
CA PHE A 4 -24.77 -11.61 -20.76
C PHE A 4 -23.24 -11.58 -20.66
N TYR A 5 -22.71 -12.32 -19.69
CA TYR A 5 -21.29 -12.64 -19.62
C TYR A 5 -20.98 -13.75 -20.61
N TYR A 6 -19.95 -13.57 -21.43
CA TYR A 6 -19.47 -14.64 -22.28
C TYR A 6 -17.99 -14.94 -22.03
N GLN A 7 -17.64 -16.23 -22.18
CA GLN A 7 -16.26 -16.72 -22.14
C GLN A 7 -15.99 -17.53 -23.40
N ILE A 8 -14.87 -17.23 -24.05
CA ILE A 8 -14.31 -18.03 -25.13
C ILE A 8 -13.19 -18.87 -24.53
N LYS A 9 -13.42 -20.17 -24.42
CA LYS A 9 -12.40 -21.13 -23.97
C LYS A 9 -11.69 -21.69 -25.18
N GLY A 10 -10.35 -21.63 -25.18
CA GLY A 10 -9.53 -22.31 -26.18
C GLY A 10 -9.34 -23.78 -25.82
N ARG A 11 -9.09 -24.63 -26.80
CA ARG A 11 -8.69 -26.01 -26.58
C ARG A 11 -7.24 -26.07 -26.09
N ARG A 12 -7.00 -26.86 -25.04
CA ARG A 12 -5.67 -27.28 -24.60
C ARG A 12 -5.50 -28.75 -25.02
N PRO A 13 -4.61 -29.05 -25.97
CA PRO A 13 -4.38 -30.42 -26.39
C PRO A 13 -3.74 -31.24 -25.26
N ALA A 14 -3.98 -32.55 -25.27
CA ALA A 14 -3.31 -33.51 -24.39
C ALA A 14 -1.78 -33.34 -24.46
N LYS A 15 -1.10 -33.35 -23.31
CA LYS A 15 0.37 -33.21 -23.25
C LYS A 15 1.09 -34.54 -23.44
N ASN A 16 0.42 -35.65 -23.17
CA ASN A 16 0.94 -37.01 -23.29
C ASN A 16 -0.21 -37.98 -23.59
N GLU A 17 0.11 -39.25 -23.82
CA GLU A 17 -0.83 -40.34 -24.13
C GLU A 17 -1.91 -40.59 -23.06
N TYR A 18 -1.65 -40.17 -21.81
CA TYR A 18 -2.56 -40.38 -20.67
C TYR A 18 -3.43 -39.15 -20.37
N ASP A 19 -3.11 -38.01 -20.99
CA ASP A 19 -3.88 -36.79 -20.87
C ASP A 19 -4.94 -36.74 -21.99
N GLU A 20 -6.05 -36.07 -21.71
CA GLU A 20 -7.09 -35.83 -22.70
C GLU A 20 -7.13 -34.35 -23.09
N ASP A 21 -7.74 -34.04 -24.24
CA ASP A 21 -8.00 -32.65 -24.63
C ASP A 21 -8.92 -31.98 -23.59
N GLU A 22 -8.53 -30.79 -23.14
CA GLU A 22 -9.28 -30.02 -22.15
C GLU A 22 -9.61 -28.61 -22.65
N TRP A 23 -10.63 -27.98 -22.07
CA TRP A 23 -10.88 -26.56 -22.30
C TRP A 23 -9.98 -25.72 -21.38
N ALA A 24 -9.25 -24.78 -21.95
CA ALA A 24 -8.28 -23.96 -21.24
C ALA A 24 -8.94 -23.16 -20.10
N TRP A 25 -8.23 -23.13 -18.97
CA TRP A 25 -8.46 -22.20 -17.87
C TRP A 25 -7.13 -21.50 -17.53
N PRO A 26 -7.08 -20.15 -17.51
CA PRO A 26 -8.16 -19.20 -17.77
C PRO A 26 -8.71 -19.25 -19.22
N PRO A 27 -9.92 -18.70 -19.48
CA PRO A 27 -10.43 -18.58 -20.84
C PRO A 27 -9.52 -17.71 -21.70
N VAL A 28 -9.59 -17.89 -23.02
CA VAL A 28 -8.83 -17.06 -23.99
C VAL A 28 -9.36 -15.64 -23.99
N PHE A 29 -10.67 -15.48 -23.88
CA PHE A 29 -11.30 -14.16 -23.81
C PHE A 29 -12.56 -14.22 -22.95
N SER A 30 -12.87 -13.10 -22.29
CA SER A 30 -14.09 -12.89 -21.53
C SER A 30 -14.67 -11.51 -21.84
N GLY A 31 -15.96 -11.45 -22.12
CA GLY A 31 -16.64 -10.22 -22.52
C GLY A 31 -18.04 -10.08 -21.96
N LEU A 32 -18.67 -8.94 -22.26
CA LEU A 32 -20.05 -8.63 -21.91
C LEU A 32 -20.79 -8.24 -23.18
N VAL A 33 -21.98 -8.80 -23.39
CA VAL A 33 -22.88 -8.43 -24.50
C VAL A 33 -24.27 -8.16 -23.95
N GLU A 34 -24.95 -7.14 -24.48
CA GLU A 34 -26.33 -6.85 -24.15
C GLU A 34 -27.25 -7.40 -25.23
N ALA A 35 -28.27 -8.19 -24.82
CA ALA A 35 -29.23 -8.79 -25.75
C ALA A 35 -30.58 -9.01 -25.05
N GLU A 36 -31.62 -9.33 -25.83
CA GLU A 36 -32.94 -9.68 -25.29
C GLU A 36 -32.95 -11.10 -24.73
N ASP A 37 -32.27 -12.03 -25.40
CA ASP A 37 -32.21 -13.44 -25.03
C ASP A 37 -30.81 -14.03 -25.26
N ARG A 38 -30.60 -15.25 -24.74
CA ARG A 38 -29.33 -15.97 -24.87
C ARG A 38 -28.95 -16.24 -26.34
N LYS A 39 -29.94 -16.34 -27.23
CA LYS A 39 -29.75 -16.58 -28.66
C LYS A 39 -29.24 -15.33 -29.37
N GLY A 40 -29.79 -14.16 -29.02
CA GLY A 40 -29.34 -12.85 -29.46
C GLY A 40 -27.94 -12.53 -28.94
N ALA A 41 -27.65 -12.85 -27.66
CA ALA A 41 -26.31 -12.72 -27.10
C ALA A 41 -25.29 -13.54 -27.90
N ARG A 42 -25.63 -14.78 -28.24
CA ARG A 42 -24.80 -15.63 -29.10
C ARG A 42 -24.60 -15.03 -30.48
N ALA A 43 -25.67 -14.59 -31.14
CA ALA A 43 -25.57 -14.00 -32.47
C ALA A 43 -24.69 -12.75 -32.48
N GLY A 44 -24.78 -11.91 -31.44
CA GLY A 44 -23.92 -10.75 -31.25
C GLY A 44 -22.44 -11.12 -31.14
N VAL A 45 -22.11 -12.12 -30.31
CA VAL A 45 -20.72 -12.60 -30.19
C VAL A 45 -20.23 -13.22 -31.50
N GLU A 46 -21.03 -14.06 -32.17
CA GLU A 46 -20.63 -14.67 -33.45
C GLU A 46 -20.41 -13.63 -34.56
N GLN A 47 -21.15 -12.51 -34.52
CA GLN A 47 -20.97 -11.38 -35.42
C GLN A 47 -19.70 -10.58 -35.10
N GLU A 48 -19.45 -10.28 -33.82
CA GLU A 48 -18.28 -9.52 -33.37
C GLU A 48 -16.94 -10.19 -33.76
N TYR A 49 -16.89 -11.52 -33.66
CA TYR A 49 -15.70 -12.32 -33.99
C TYR A 49 -15.72 -12.94 -35.40
N GLU A 50 -16.76 -12.65 -36.20
CA GLU A 50 -16.97 -13.21 -37.54
C GLU A 50 -16.83 -14.75 -37.60
N ARG A 51 -17.24 -15.43 -36.52
CA ARG A 51 -17.03 -16.88 -36.36
C ARG A 51 -18.18 -17.53 -35.59
N LYS A 52 -18.54 -18.75 -35.99
CA LYS A 52 -19.47 -19.60 -35.24
C LYS A 52 -18.77 -20.33 -34.12
N PHE A 53 -19.36 -20.34 -32.93
CA PHE A 53 -18.84 -21.05 -31.78
C PHE A 53 -19.79 -22.16 -31.32
N PRO A 54 -19.28 -23.36 -31.00
CA PRO A 54 -20.09 -24.37 -30.33
C PRO A 54 -20.29 -23.98 -28.86
N MET A 55 -21.47 -24.27 -28.31
CA MET A 55 -21.80 -24.05 -26.88
C MET A 55 -21.74 -25.32 -26.04
N ALA A 56 -21.86 -26.47 -26.70
CA ALA A 56 -21.77 -27.79 -26.10
C ALA A 56 -20.99 -28.68 -27.06
N VAL A 57 -19.86 -29.21 -26.59
CA VAL A 57 -19.02 -30.14 -27.35
C VAL A 57 -18.87 -31.38 -26.49
N LEU A 58 -19.22 -32.53 -27.06
CA LEU A 58 -19.00 -33.81 -26.40
C LEU A 58 -17.49 -34.08 -26.32
N ARG A 59 -17.05 -34.73 -25.24
CA ARG A 59 -15.62 -35.00 -24.98
C ARG A 59 -14.91 -35.66 -26.17
N LYS A 60 -15.58 -36.62 -26.82
CA LYS A 60 -15.10 -37.32 -28.03
C LYS A 60 -14.87 -36.41 -29.26
N ASP A 61 -15.55 -35.27 -29.32
CA ASP A 61 -15.51 -34.34 -30.45
C ASP A 61 -14.67 -33.09 -30.15
N MET A 62 -14.04 -33.01 -28.96
CA MET A 62 -13.22 -31.87 -28.56
C MET A 62 -12.07 -31.61 -29.55
N ALA A 63 -11.47 -32.67 -30.10
CA ALA A 63 -10.39 -32.54 -31.08
C ALA A 63 -10.79 -31.81 -32.38
N LYS A 64 -12.10 -31.70 -32.68
CA LYS A 64 -12.64 -31.04 -33.88
C LYS A 64 -12.93 -29.55 -33.67
N HIS A 65 -12.84 -29.06 -32.45
CA HIS A 65 -13.21 -27.68 -32.11
C HIS A 65 -12.09 -26.99 -31.34
N ASP A 66 -11.60 -25.87 -31.88
CA ASP A 66 -10.53 -25.10 -31.21
C ASP A 66 -11.06 -24.19 -30.10
N TYR A 67 -12.35 -23.87 -30.12
CA TYR A 67 -12.98 -22.93 -29.18
C TYR A 67 -14.34 -23.42 -28.71
N LEU A 68 -14.71 -23.03 -27.49
CA LEU A 68 -16.02 -23.22 -26.88
C LEU A 68 -16.53 -21.88 -26.35
N LEU A 69 -17.77 -21.53 -26.68
CA LEU A 69 -18.44 -20.34 -26.19
C LEU A 69 -19.37 -20.69 -25.02
N LEU A 70 -19.11 -20.10 -23.86
CA LEU A 70 -20.00 -20.14 -22.71
C LEU A 70 -20.68 -18.78 -22.57
N ILE A 71 -22.00 -18.78 -22.44
CA ILE A 71 -22.80 -17.58 -22.20
C ILE A 71 -23.63 -17.81 -20.95
N GLN A 72 -23.57 -16.85 -20.02
CA GLN A 72 -24.32 -16.81 -18.78
C GLN A 72 -25.02 -15.45 -18.65
N GLU A 73 -26.28 -15.48 -18.24
CA GLU A 73 -27.03 -14.27 -17.88
C GLU A 73 -26.49 -13.70 -16.55
N ILE A 74 -26.24 -12.39 -16.51
CA ILE A 74 -25.80 -11.70 -15.30
C ILE A 74 -26.97 -10.88 -14.77
N GLY A 75 -27.40 -11.17 -13.55
CA GLY A 75 -28.37 -10.33 -12.84
C GLY A 75 -27.72 -9.06 -12.29
N GLU A 76 -28.52 -8.03 -12.03
CA GLU A 76 -28.04 -6.76 -11.45
C GLU A 76 -27.35 -6.93 -10.08
N ARG A 77 -27.59 -8.03 -9.39
CA ARG A 77 -26.99 -8.36 -8.09
C ARG A 77 -25.59 -8.97 -8.18
N ASP A 78 -25.14 -9.38 -9.37
CA ASP A 78 -23.79 -9.93 -9.59
C ASP A 78 -22.74 -8.82 -9.71
N THR A 79 -22.64 -8.00 -8.65
CA THR A 79 -21.73 -6.86 -8.56
C THR A 79 -20.28 -7.28 -8.79
N TYR A 80 -19.89 -8.49 -8.37
CA TYR A 80 -18.53 -9.00 -8.57
C TYR A 80 -18.13 -9.06 -10.06
N LEU A 81 -18.97 -9.65 -10.91
CA LEU A 81 -18.69 -9.76 -12.34
C LEU A 81 -18.86 -8.42 -13.05
N LEU A 82 -19.93 -7.68 -12.73
CA LEU A 82 -20.21 -6.37 -13.33
C LEU A 82 -19.05 -5.38 -13.08
N SER A 83 -18.48 -5.39 -11.88
CA SER A 83 -17.40 -4.50 -11.49
C SER A 83 -16.10 -4.67 -12.30
N ARG A 84 -15.96 -5.77 -13.07
CA ARG A 84 -14.82 -5.99 -13.96
C ARG A 84 -14.93 -5.22 -15.27
N PHE A 85 -16.16 -4.89 -15.68
CA PHE A 85 -16.48 -4.19 -16.92
C PHE A 85 -16.67 -2.69 -16.74
N GLU A 86 -16.71 -2.24 -15.48
CA GLU A 86 -16.77 -0.83 -15.11
C GLU A 86 -15.44 -0.12 -15.33
N ASP A 87 -15.52 1.13 -15.75
CA ASP A 87 -14.38 2.02 -15.89
C ASP A 87 -13.82 2.38 -14.52
N ARG A 88 -12.51 2.20 -14.34
CA ARG A 88 -11.80 2.53 -13.11
C ARG A 88 -10.62 3.43 -13.40
N ALA A 89 -10.43 4.45 -12.57
CA ALA A 89 -9.26 5.30 -12.63
C ALA A 89 -8.09 4.69 -11.84
N CYS A 90 -6.91 4.67 -12.44
CA CYS A 90 -5.68 4.29 -11.76
C CYS A 90 -5.40 5.22 -10.58
N LYS A 91 -5.17 4.66 -9.38
CA LYS A 91 -4.88 5.45 -8.16
C LYS A 91 -3.56 6.22 -8.22
N GLU A 92 -2.67 5.91 -9.16
CA GLU A 92 -1.39 6.60 -9.34
C GLU A 92 -1.45 7.67 -10.43
N CYS A 93 -1.87 7.31 -11.65
CA CYS A 93 -1.78 8.20 -12.81
C CYS A 93 -3.15 8.71 -13.32
N GLY A 94 -4.26 8.27 -12.74
CA GLY A 94 -5.62 8.66 -13.15
C GLY A 94 -6.12 8.05 -14.46
N LYS A 95 -5.28 7.28 -15.19
CA LYS A 95 -5.69 6.62 -16.43
C LYS A 95 -6.89 5.70 -16.19
N VAL A 96 -7.92 5.83 -17.02
CA VAL A 96 -9.11 4.96 -16.99
C VAL A 96 -8.78 3.62 -17.65
N PHE A 97 -9.15 2.52 -16.99
CA PHE A 97 -9.03 1.17 -17.51
C PHE A 97 -10.18 0.30 -17.01
N LYS A 98 -10.51 -0.77 -17.76
CA LYS A 98 -11.39 -1.83 -17.28
C LYS A 98 -10.56 -3.00 -16.80
N LEU A 99 -11.01 -3.66 -15.74
CA LEU A 99 -10.29 -4.80 -15.20
C LEU A 99 -10.33 -6.01 -16.15
N ILE A 100 -11.43 -6.14 -16.92
CA ILE A 100 -11.57 -7.21 -17.90
C ILE A 100 -10.50 -7.18 -18.99
N ASP A 101 -10.09 -5.99 -19.44
CA ASP A 101 -9.07 -5.85 -20.49
C ASP A 101 -7.75 -6.47 -20.05
N LYS A 102 -7.39 -6.33 -18.76
CA LYS A 102 -6.20 -6.97 -18.19
C LYS A 102 -6.32 -8.48 -18.09
N TYR A 103 -7.52 -9.01 -17.84
CA TYR A 103 -7.72 -10.47 -17.84
C TYR A 103 -7.61 -11.07 -19.24
N ASN A 104 -7.99 -10.29 -20.27
CA ASN A 104 -7.94 -10.70 -21.67
C ASN A 104 -6.55 -10.49 -22.31
N ASP A 105 -5.70 -9.64 -21.72
CA ASP A 105 -4.33 -9.41 -22.19
C ASP A 105 -3.33 -10.37 -21.52
N PRO A 106 -2.81 -11.38 -22.25
CA PRO A 106 -1.82 -12.31 -21.70
C PRO A 106 -0.48 -11.65 -21.38
N TYR A 107 -0.22 -10.45 -21.92
CA TYR A 107 0.99 -9.67 -21.69
C TYR A 107 0.79 -8.55 -20.68
N THR A 108 -0.34 -8.55 -19.96
CA THR A 108 -0.58 -7.53 -18.96
C THR A 108 0.53 -7.53 -17.90
N GLU A 109 1.11 -6.36 -17.65
CA GLU A 109 2.21 -6.20 -16.70
C GLU A 109 1.74 -6.36 -15.24
N THR A 110 0.46 -6.14 -14.96
CA THR A 110 -0.10 -6.24 -13.61
C THR A 110 -1.52 -6.79 -13.61
N LYS A 111 -1.82 -7.60 -12.59
CA LYS A 111 -3.19 -8.05 -12.28
C LYS A 111 -3.87 -7.20 -11.22
N SER A 112 -3.30 -6.04 -10.89
CA SER A 112 -3.87 -5.15 -9.88
C SER A 112 -5.23 -4.60 -10.31
N HIS A 113 -6.15 -4.55 -9.35
CA HIS A 113 -7.48 -3.97 -9.51
C HIS A 113 -7.47 -2.44 -9.47
N ASP A 114 -6.39 -1.84 -8.94
CA ASP A 114 -6.31 -0.42 -8.61
C ASP A 114 -5.34 0.38 -9.50
N TYR A 115 -4.39 -0.30 -10.16
CA TYR A 115 -3.32 0.36 -10.92
C TYR A 115 -3.28 -0.12 -12.35
N CYS A 116 -3.19 0.78 -13.33
CA CYS A 116 -3.23 0.43 -14.75
C CYS A 116 -2.02 -0.38 -15.25
N ALA A 117 -0.85 -0.25 -14.61
CA ALA A 117 0.41 -0.88 -15.02
C ALA A 117 1.27 -1.23 -13.79
N GLU A 118 2.24 -2.14 -13.95
CA GLU A 118 3.14 -2.53 -12.85
C GLU A 118 3.98 -1.34 -12.37
N ALA A 119 4.40 -0.47 -13.28
CA ALA A 119 5.12 0.76 -12.96
C ALA A 119 4.31 1.67 -12.01
N CYS A 120 3.01 1.82 -12.23
CA CYS A 120 2.12 2.59 -11.35
C CYS A 120 1.96 1.93 -9.98
N GLN A 121 1.86 0.60 -9.94
CA GLN A 121 1.80 -0.14 -8.67
C GLN A 121 3.11 0.01 -7.88
N LYS A 122 4.26 -0.14 -8.54
CA LYS A 122 5.59 0.04 -7.94
C LYS A 122 5.80 1.48 -7.49
N ALA A 123 5.36 2.47 -8.27
CA ALA A 123 5.39 3.87 -7.89
C ALA A 123 4.51 4.14 -6.67
N ALA A 124 3.30 3.59 -6.61
CA ALA A 124 2.42 3.73 -5.46
C ALA A 124 3.00 3.08 -4.20
N VAL A 125 3.56 1.88 -4.29
CA VAL A 125 4.25 1.23 -3.16
C VAL A 125 5.50 2.02 -2.75
N GLY A 126 6.30 2.47 -3.72
CA GLY A 126 7.47 3.32 -3.46
C GLY A 126 7.06 4.65 -2.81
N ARG A 127 5.94 5.22 -3.23
CA ARG A 127 5.31 6.38 -2.61
C ARG A 127 4.84 6.05 -1.20
N GLU A 128 4.06 5.01 -0.96
CA GLU A 128 3.65 4.56 0.38
C GLU A 128 4.84 4.29 1.32
N LEU A 129 5.94 3.74 0.80
CA LEU A 129 7.19 3.52 1.55
C LEU A 129 8.03 4.79 1.71
N SER A 130 7.96 5.74 0.78
CA SER A 130 8.71 7.01 0.88
C SER A 130 7.95 8.04 1.73
N GLU A 131 6.63 8.04 1.61
CA GLU A 131 5.64 8.83 2.32
C GLU A 131 5.19 8.16 3.62
N TYR A 132 5.72 6.97 3.98
CA TYR A 132 5.39 6.18 5.17
C TYR A 132 4.52 6.94 6.16
N HIS A 133 3.21 6.73 6.00
CA HIS A 133 2.16 6.91 6.99
C HIS A 133 2.39 5.97 8.20
N LEU A 134 3.62 5.90 8.70
CA LEU A 134 3.95 5.70 10.11
C LEU A 134 3.79 7.03 10.88
N ALA A 135 3.48 8.13 10.20
CA ALA A 135 3.37 9.48 10.78
C ALA A 135 1.95 9.98 11.12
N SER A 136 0.87 9.26 10.80
CA SER A 136 -0.48 9.55 11.35
C SER A 136 -1.36 8.35 11.03
N GLU A 137 -1.83 7.57 12.01
CA GLU A 137 -3.02 7.89 12.80
C GLU A 137 -2.85 7.45 14.27
N GLY A 138 -2.57 8.37 15.21
CA GLY A 138 -2.94 8.27 16.64
C GLY A 138 -2.65 7.00 17.46
N ARG A 139 -1.94 5.98 16.94
CA ARG A 139 -1.78 4.67 17.57
C ARG A 139 -0.61 4.60 18.53
N SER A 140 0.43 5.41 18.29
CA SER A 140 1.59 5.50 19.19
C SER A 140 1.54 6.84 19.91
N PRO A 141 1.61 6.86 21.25
CA PRO A 141 1.71 8.11 21.99
C PRO A 141 3.01 8.82 21.59
N PRO A 142 3.02 10.16 21.50
CA PRO A 142 4.25 10.91 21.30
C PRO A 142 5.24 10.60 22.42
N VAL A 143 6.52 10.58 22.09
CA VAL A 143 7.56 10.29 23.07
C VAL A 143 8.70 11.30 23.01
N ILE A 144 9.31 11.52 24.17
CA ILE A 144 10.67 12.06 24.27
C ILE A 144 11.61 10.86 24.40
N TYR A 145 12.65 10.83 23.57
CA TYR A 145 13.65 9.78 23.57
C TYR A 145 15.04 10.37 23.81
N GLN A 146 15.97 9.49 24.19
CA GLN A 146 17.39 9.78 24.18
C GLN A 146 18.17 8.79 23.33
N VAL A 147 19.32 9.27 22.84
CA VAL A 147 20.37 8.44 22.25
C VAL A 147 21.66 8.76 23.00
N ARG A 148 22.14 7.78 23.77
CA ARG A 148 23.29 7.93 24.67
C ARG A 148 24.51 7.22 24.10
N GLN A 149 25.64 7.89 24.09
CA GLN A 149 26.92 7.24 23.83
C GLN A 149 27.46 6.63 25.14
N LYS A 150 27.75 5.32 25.15
CA LYS A 150 28.20 4.59 26.34
C LYS A 150 29.58 5.06 26.78
N SER A 151 30.53 5.18 25.85
CA SER A 151 31.91 5.55 26.13
C SER A 151 32.07 6.93 26.79
N THR A 152 31.27 7.91 26.38
CA THR A 152 31.39 9.30 26.88
C THR A 152 30.29 9.69 27.85
N GLY A 153 29.21 8.91 27.92
CA GLY A 153 28.01 9.22 28.70
C GLY A 153 27.16 10.36 28.11
N ARG A 154 27.57 10.98 26.99
CA ARG A 154 26.88 12.10 26.37
C ARG A 154 25.56 11.66 25.73
N VAL A 155 24.57 12.54 25.73
CA VAL A 155 23.22 12.23 25.25
C VAL A 155 22.73 13.21 24.19
N TYR A 156 21.96 12.69 23.24
CA TYR A 156 21.07 13.45 22.38
C TYR A 156 19.64 13.21 22.88
N VAL A 157 18.86 14.28 23.04
CA VAL A 157 17.42 14.21 23.35
C VAL A 157 16.63 14.67 22.13
N GLY A 158 15.57 13.94 21.80
CA GLY A 158 14.67 14.31 20.70
C GLY A 158 13.23 13.97 21.01
N GLN A 159 12.32 14.59 20.26
CA GLN A 159 10.89 14.27 20.28
C GLN A 159 10.42 13.59 19.00
N THR A 160 9.39 12.74 19.09
CA THR A 160 8.72 12.16 17.93
C THR A 160 7.25 11.87 18.18
N THR A 161 6.42 12.11 17.16
CA THR A 161 5.03 11.64 17.07
C THR A 161 4.89 10.37 16.22
N GLN A 162 5.97 9.96 15.53
CA GLN A 162 6.09 8.67 14.82
C GLN A 162 6.57 7.58 15.79
N PRO A 163 6.39 6.28 15.48
CA PRO A 163 7.02 5.19 16.24
C PRO A 163 8.51 5.46 16.48
N PHE A 164 8.95 5.41 17.73
CA PHE A 164 10.29 5.83 18.12
C PHE A 164 11.40 5.00 17.47
N THR A 165 11.16 3.72 17.21
CA THR A 165 12.09 2.84 16.48
C THR A 165 12.33 3.32 15.06
N LEU A 166 11.31 3.83 14.37
CA LEU A 166 11.46 4.44 13.05
C LEU A 166 12.28 5.72 13.13
N ARG A 167 11.99 6.58 14.12
CA ARG A 167 12.74 7.82 14.30
C ARG A 167 14.22 7.56 14.57
N TRP A 168 14.54 6.53 15.35
CA TRP A 168 15.92 6.08 15.57
C TRP A 168 16.57 5.57 14.28
N TRP A 169 15.87 4.75 13.50
CA TRP A 169 16.37 4.29 12.22
C TRP A 169 16.67 5.45 11.25
N GLN A 170 15.82 6.49 11.22
CA GLN A 170 16.05 7.68 10.40
C GLN A 170 17.36 8.42 10.77
N HIS A 171 17.74 8.46 12.05
CA HIS A 171 19.03 9.03 12.46
C HIS A 171 20.24 8.25 11.90
N LEU A 172 20.07 6.94 11.67
CA LEU A 172 21.10 6.08 11.11
C LEU A 172 21.13 6.14 9.57
N SER A 173 19.96 6.19 8.93
CA SER A 173 19.85 6.10 7.47
C SER A 173 19.88 7.45 6.74
N LYS A 174 19.49 8.54 7.42
CA LYS A 174 19.42 9.89 6.85
C LYS A 174 20.07 10.92 7.80
N PRO A 175 21.36 10.77 8.13
CA PRO A 175 22.03 11.68 9.05
C PRO A 175 22.22 13.08 8.44
N SER A 176 22.07 14.12 9.26
CA SER A 176 22.44 15.50 8.93
C SER A 176 23.87 15.84 9.39
N GLU A 177 24.31 17.08 9.17
CA GLU A 177 25.65 17.56 9.55
C GLU A 177 25.71 18.18 10.96
N CYS A 178 24.89 17.69 11.90
CA CYS A 178 24.92 18.17 13.29
C CYS A 178 25.88 17.35 14.18
N LYS A 179 26.29 17.93 15.33
CA LYS A 179 27.25 17.29 16.25
C LYS A 179 26.87 15.87 16.67
N PHE A 180 25.57 15.59 16.80
CA PHE A 180 25.05 14.26 17.07
C PHE A 180 25.39 13.28 15.95
N HIS A 181 25.01 13.60 14.72
CA HIS A 181 25.23 12.71 13.58
C HIS A 181 26.70 12.57 13.20
N THR A 182 27.51 13.63 13.39
CA THR A 182 28.96 13.54 13.23
C THR A 182 29.56 12.52 14.21
N ALA A 183 29.15 12.55 15.48
CA ALA A 183 29.60 11.58 16.48
C ALA A 183 29.10 10.16 16.18
N LEU A 184 27.82 10.03 15.78
CA LEU A 184 27.19 8.75 15.44
C LEU A 184 27.84 8.07 14.23
N LYS A 185 28.29 8.84 13.23
CA LYS A 185 29.05 8.31 12.07
C LYS A 185 30.48 7.90 12.45
N ALA A 186 31.09 8.59 13.42
CA ALA A 186 32.49 8.42 13.77
C ALA A 186 32.73 7.27 14.77
N THR A 187 31.69 6.65 15.30
CA THR A 187 31.77 5.63 16.35
C THR A 187 30.90 4.42 15.99
N ASP A 188 31.24 3.26 16.56
CA ASP A 188 30.49 2.02 16.30
C ASP A 188 29.08 2.11 16.89
N ILE A 189 28.07 1.62 16.17
CA ILE A 189 26.67 1.61 16.62
C ILE A 189 26.49 0.87 17.97
N THR A 190 27.37 -0.07 18.30
CA THR A 190 27.36 -0.81 19.56
C THR A 190 27.71 0.07 20.78
N ASP A 191 28.35 1.22 20.57
CA ASP A 191 28.63 2.24 21.59
C ASP A 191 27.40 3.11 21.90
N TRP A 192 26.25 2.87 21.26
CA TRP A 192 25.05 3.69 21.43
C TRP A 192 23.90 2.92 22.08
N ASP A 193 23.22 3.58 23.01
CA ASP A 193 21.97 3.14 23.61
C ASP A 193 20.82 4.06 23.19
N PHE A 194 19.74 3.44 22.74
CA PHE A 194 18.50 4.13 22.36
C PHE A 194 17.43 3.81 23.40
N SER A 195 16.84 4.84 24.01
CA SER A 195 15.81 4.64 25.03
C SER A 195 14.75 5.73 25.01
N VAL A 196 13.53 5.37 25.42
CA VAL A 196 12.45 6.33 25.64
C VAL A 196 12.60 6.92 27.04
N LEU A 197 12.54 8.25 27.15
CA LEU A 197 12.57 8.97 28.42
C LEU A 197 11.16 9.20 28.97
N GLU A 198 10.24 9.60 28.09
CA GLU A 198 8.87 9.94 28.47
C GLU A 198 7.91 9.55 27.36
N VAL A 199 6.81 8.90 27.76
CA VAL A 199 5.62 8.74 26.92
C VAL A 199 4.67 9.87 27.27
N ILE A 200 4.41 10.76 26.32
CA ILE A 200 3.68 12.01 26.58
C ILE A 200 2.19 11.73 26.72
N VAL A 201 1.65 12.09 27.89
CA VAL A 201 0.22 12.13 28.17
C VAL A 201 -0.21 13.59 28.21
N TYR A 202 -1.16 13.94 27.35
CA TYR A 202 -1.64 15.32 27.29
C TYR A 202 -2.58 15.63 28.46
N PRO A 203 -2.46 16.82 29.08
CA PRO A 203 -3.50 17.35 29.97
C PRO A 203 -4.85 17.43 29.25
N GLY A 204 -5.95 17.23 29.98
CA GLY A 204 -7.31 17.14 29.42
C GLY A 204 -7.73 18.33 28.55
N GLU A 205 -7.24 19.53 28.84
CA GLU A 205 -7.49 20.76 28.07
C GLU A 205 -6.25 21.28 27.32
N CYS A 206 -5.37 20.40 26.84
CA CYS A 206 -4.20 20.81 26.07
C CYS A 206 -4.61 21.43 24.71
N LYS A 207 -4.61 22.76 24.64
CA LYS A 207 -4.96 23.54 23.43
C LYS A 207 -3.91 23.43 22.33
N ASP A 208 -2.63 23.33 22.70
CA ASP A 208 -1.52 23.20 21.76
C ASP A 208 -0.63 22.01 22.15
N ARG A 209 -0.89 20.88 21.48
CA ARG A 209 -0.14 19.64 21.66
C ARG A 209 1.31 19.76 21.18
N ALA A 210 1.57 20.51 20.12
CA ALA A 210 2.92 20.64 19.56
C ALA A 210 3.81 21.47 20.49
N ALA A 211 3.27 22.56 21.04
CA ALA A 211 3.95 23.37 22.05
C ALA A 211 4.22 22.55 23.32
N TYR A 212 3.26 21.72 23.76
CA TYR A 212 3.44 20.87 24.94
C TYR A 212 4.56 19.85 24.75
N ILE A 213 4.61 19.14 23.62
CA ILE A 213 5.71 18.20 23.33
C ILE A 213 7.05 18.94 23.34
N THR A 214 7.13 20.10 22.69
CA THR A 214 8.34 20.93 22.64
C THR A 214 8.79 21.38 24.04
N GLN A 215 7.84 21.71 24.92
CA GLN A 215 8.12 22.03 26.32
C GLN A 215 8.68 20.81 27.08
N ARG A 216 8.13 19.61 26.85
CA ARG A 216 8.65 18.38 27.47
C ARG A 216 10.04 18.02 26.94
N GLU A 217 10.31 18.22 25.65
CA GLU A 217 11.65 18.06 25.08
C GLU A 217 12.64 19.01 25.74
N ALA A 218 12.29 20.29 25.87
CA ALA A 218 13.13 21.30 26.53
C ALA A 218 13.46 20.92 27.99
N TYR A 219 12.47 20.42 28.75
CA TYR A 219 12.69 19.93 30.11
C TYR A 219 13.76 18.84 30.18
N TRP A 220 13.73 17.84 29.30
CA TRP A 220 14.71 16.76 29.29
C TRP A 220 16.09 17.18 28.76
N VAL A 221 16.10 18.07 27.76
CA VAL A 221 17.34 18.68 27.27
C VAL A 221 18.08 19.41 28.40
N ASP A 222 17.34 20.17 29.23
CA ASP A 222 17.91 20.88 30.37
C ASP A 222 18.29 19.93 31.51
N THR A 223 17.41 18.97 31.85
CA THR A 223 17.64 17.99 32.93
C THR A 223 18.92 17.16 32.70
N LEU A 224 19.21 16.82 31.44
CA LEU A 224 20.37 16.01 31.07
C LEU A 224 21.55 16.85 30.56
N SER A 225 21.47 18.18 30.64
CA SER A 225 22.50 19.09 30.12
C SER A 225 22.92 18.74 28.68
N ALA A 226 21.95 18.35 27.85
CA ALA A 226 22.19 17.75 26.54
C ALA A 226 22.74 18.76 25.51
N VAL A 227 22.61 20.06 25.78
CA VAL A 227 23.25 21.11 24.98
C VAL A 227 24.70 21.30 25.36
N ASP A 228 24.97 21.54 26.64
CA ASP A 228 26.29 21.95 27.14
C ASP A 228 27.27 20.78 27.19
N THR A 229 26.79 19.62 27.63
CA THR A 229 27.61 18.41 27.79
C THR A 229 27.25 17.28 26.82
N GLY A 230 26.14 17.42 26.08
CA GLY A 230 25.62 16.41 25.16
C GLY A 230 25.68 16.77 23.68
N PHE A 231 24.75 16.20 22.91
CA PHE A 231 24.71 16.26 21.45
C PHE A 231 23.60 17.16 20.86
N ASN A 232 22.78 17.83 21.69
CA ASN A 232 21.80 18.81 21.19
C ASN A 232 22.46 20.14 20.84
N THR A 233 22.28 20.67 19.62
CA THR A 233 22.94 21.91 19.19
C THR A 233 22.30 23.16 19.78
N VAL A 234 20.98 23.15 19.94
CA VAL A 234 20.20 24.28 20.45
C VAL A 234 19.15 23.77 21.43
N ARG A 235 18.73 24.64 22.34
CA ARG A 235 17.55 24.39 23.16
C ARG A 235 16.29 24.56 22.30
N PRO A 236 15.30 23.66 22.39
CA PRO A 236 14.01 23.88 21.75
C PRO A 236 13.40 25.18 22.27
N SER A 237 13.04 26.10 21.37
CA SER A 237 12.35 27.33 21.77
C SER A 237 10.89 27.00 22.09
N ALA A 238 10.59 26.68 23.34
CA ALA A 238 9.20 26.67 23.77
C ALA A 238 8.67 28.11 23.67
N ALA A 239 7.62 28.33 22.86
CA ALA A 239 6.85 29.57 22.96
C ALA A 239 6.36 29.69 24.40
N THR A 240 6.73 30.77 25.08
CA THR A 240 6.32 31.09 26.44
C THR A 240 4.80 31.27 26.49
N ALA A 241 4.07 30.21 26.79
CA ALA A 241 2.67 30.29 27.20
C ALA A 241 2.39 29.30 28.33
N HIS A 242 2.09 29.87 29.51
CA HIS A 242 1.54 29.25 30.71
C HIS A 242 2.44 28.32 31.53
N ALA A 243 3.39 28.92 32.24
CA ALA A 243 3.78 28.44 33.56
C ALA A 243 2.70 28.82 34.59
N ALA A 244 1.61 28.05 34.65
CA ALA A 244 0.71 27.99 35.80
C ALA A 244 -0.22 26.79 35.65
N GLN A 245 0.26 25.59 36.04
CA GLN A 245 -0.49 24.55 36.74
C GLN A 245 0.21 23.19 36.55
N ALA A 246 1.03 22.84 37.53
CA ALA A 246 1.14 21.47 38.03
C ALA A 246 1.69 21.57 39.46
N VAL A 247 0.81 22.01 40.36
CA VAL A 247 0.90 21.78 41.79
C VAL A 247 0.65 20.28 42.02
N LEU A 248 1.56 19.64 42.77
CA LEU A 248 1.38 18.45 43.61
C LEU A 248 0.33 17.41 43.15
N LEU A 249 0.82 16.26 42.67
CA LEU A 249 0.71 14.93 43.30
C LEU A 249 1.40 13.89 42.42
#